data_AF-A0A1B6H9F0-F1
#
_entry.id   AF-A0A1B6H9F0-F1
#
_cell.length_a   1.000
_cell.length_b   1.000
_cell.length_c   1.000
_cell.angle_alpha   90.00
_cell.angle_beta   90.00
_cell.angle_gamma   90.00
#
_symmetry.space_group_name_H-M   'P 1'
#
loop_
_entity.id
_entity.type
_entity.pdbx_description
1 polymer ?
#
loop_
_entity_poly.entity_id
_entity_poly.type
_entity_poly.pdbx_seq_one_letter_code
_entity_poly.pdbx_strand_id
1 'polypeptide(L)'
;VSTVIENIACDLEDNQQHVKMGRLHLVDLAGSERQSKTGATGQRLAEATKINLSLSTLGNVISALVDGKCTHIPYRNSKLTRILQDSLGGNSKTVMVATIGPANYNYDETISTLRYANRAKNICNRARINEDPKDALLRQLQSEIEVLRQQLADGVAIPDGSGSEGEESDGEHKVEPLTMDTLADAEEVDTVEEPRSHPETPIAPSEVNVLKEKLENLQKKILVGGENLLEKAEEQEKLLEASAKELEQRMTREEQLQRELEIKEAERINIEERYSSLQEEAQGLTRKLKKVTALLLSAKEELKDVTQENQREMEGLLDNVRQLTKELALQETIEKIFIPDHYKEMIERHAHWNEDIGEWQLKCVAYTGNNMRKTLCPLSPGPKKEIPVPDLSKVYLTYNNERLGTAAKSRAKSGRAVSSRASTAVTDH
;
A
#
# COMPACT_ATOMS: atom_id res chain seq x y z
N VAL A 1 -2.91 -4.80 25.72
CA VAL A 1 -3.47 -5.67 26.77
C VAL A 1 -3.53 -4.91 28.10
N SER A 2 -4.47 -5.22 29.00
CA SER A 2 -4.52 -4.59 30.33
C SER A 2 -4.44 -5.67 31.41
N THR A 3 -3.45 -5.55 32.30
CA THR A 3 -3.24 -6.44 33.43
C THR A 3 -3.43 -5.64 34.72
N VAL A 4 -4.28 -6.15 35.62
CA VAL A 4 -4.49 -5.57 36.95
C VAL A 4 -3.86 -6.48 37.99
N ILE A 5 -3.03 -5.92 38.85
CA ILE A 5 -2.43 -6.60 39.99
C ILE A 5 -2.93 -5.89 41.25
N GLU A 6 -3.68 -6.60 42.07
CA GLU A 6 -4.18 -6.11 43.36
C GLU A 6 -3.38 -6.76 44.49
N ASN A 7 -3.00 -5.97 45.49
CA ASN A 7 -2.24 -6.43 46.65
C ASN A 7 -2.83 -5.85 47.92
N ILE A 8 -3.00 -6.70 48.94
CA ILE A 8 -3.53 -6.31 50.24
C ILE A 8 -2.43 -6.52 51.28
N ALA A 9 -2.04 -5.44 51.97
CA ALA A 9 -1.07 -5.47 53.05
C ALA A 9 -1.79 -5.17 54.37
N CYS A 10 -1.53 -5.97 55.40
CA CYS A 10 -2.00 -5.72 56.76
C CYS A 10 -0.80 -5.25 57.58
N ASP A 11 -0.76 -3.97 57.92
CA ASP A 11 0.30 -3.43 58.76
C ASP A 11 -0.09 -3.60 60.24
N LEU A 12 0.88 -4.01 61.06
CA LEU A 12 0.75 -4.26 62.50
C LEU A 12 1.57 -3.22 63.28
N GLU A 13 1.20 -1.95 63.12
CA GLU A 13 1.73 -0.82 63.89
C GLU A 13 0.64 -0.32 64.85
N ASP A 14 1.03 0.19 66.03
CA ASP A 14 0.13 0.71 67.08
C ASP A 14 -1.01 -0.20 67.56
N ASN A 15 -0.82 -1.53 67.48
CA ASN A 15 -1.71 -2.54 68.04
C ASN A 15 -3.13 -2.57 67.43
N GLN A 16 -3.33 -1.90 66.30
CA GLN A 16 -4.53 -1.98 65.45
C GLN A 16 -4.16 -2.69 64.14
N GLN A 17 -5.04 -3.56 63.64
CA GLN A 17 -4.86 -4.14 62.31
C GLN A 17 -5.34 -3.13 61.26
N HIS A 18 -4.42 -2.54 60.51
CA HIS A 18 -4.76 -1.64 59.41
C HIS A 18 -4.57 -2.30 58.05
N VAL A 19 -5.66 -2.41 57.30
CA VAL A 19 -5.68 -3.09 55.99
C VAL A 19 -5.55 -2.05 54.87
N LYS A 20 -4.43 -2.09 54.13
CA LYS A 20 -4.10 -1.19 53.02
C LYS A 20 -4.15 -1.93 51.70
N MET A 21 -4.80 -1.35 50.68
CA MET A 21 -4.99 -1.99 49.37
C MET A 21 -4.30 -1.23 48.24
N GLY A 22 -3.31 -1.86 47.61
CA GLY A 22 -2.68 -1.39 46.39
C GLY A 22 -3.34 -1.99 45.16
N ARG A 23 -3.60 -1.17 44.13
CA ARG A 23 -4.00 -1.62 42.78
C ARG A 23 -3.03 -1.05 41.76
N LEU A 24 -2.43 -1.93 40.96
CA LEU A 24 -1.50 -1.60 39.88
C LEU A 24 -2.12 -2.00 38.55
N HIS A 25 -2.28 -1.02 37.65
CA HIS A 25 -2.77 -1.23 36.29
C HIS A 25 -1.60 -1.13 35.32
N LEU A 26 -1.24 -2.23 34.67
CA LEU A 26 -0.27 -2.26 33.57
C LEU A 26 -1.04 -2.29 32.25
N VAL A 27 -1.00 -1.17 31.52
CA VAL A 27 -1.89 -0.91 30.38
C VAL A 27 -1.06 -0.73 29.12
N ASP A 28 -1.04 -1.78 28.31
CA ASP A 28 -0.56 -1.78 26.93
C ASP A 28 -1.73 -1.38 26.01
N LEU A 29 -1.60 -0.21 25.38
CA LEU A 29 -2.61 0.40 24.52
C LEU A 29 -2.45 -0.06 23.07
N ALA A 30 -3.55 -0.02 22.30
CA ALA A 30 -3.48 -0.25 20.86
C ALA A 30 -2.73 0.89 20.14
N GLY A 31 -2.35 0.64 18.89
CA GLY A 31 -1.66 1.61 18.02
C GLY A 31 -2.41 2.94 17.92
N SER A 32 -1.67 4.05 18.03
CA SER A 32 -2.21 5.41 17.98
C SER A 32 -2.30 5.99 16.57
N GLU A 33 -1.83 5.24 15.57
CA GLU A 33 -1.75 5.65 14.18
C GLU A 33 -3.12 5.81 13.49
N ARG A 34 -3.12 6.65 12.46
CA ARG A 34 -4.31 6.89 11.62
C ARG A 34 -4.58 5.69 10.72
N GLN A 35 -5.83 5.22 10.68
CA GLN A 35 -6.31 4.14 9.79
C GLN A 35 -5.95 4.34 8.31
N SER A 36 -5.85 5.59 7.85
CA SER A 36 -5.41 5.92 6.49
C SER A 36 -3.97 5.50 6.17
N LYS A 37 -3.15 5.20 7.18
CA LYS A 37 -1.79 4.63 7.02
C LYS A 37 -1.76 3.09 7.14
N THR A 38 -2.79 2.44 7.65
CA THR A 38 -2.78 0.98 7.88
C THR A 38 -3.27 0.16 6.68
N GLY A 39 -3.86 0.80 5.66
CA GLY A 39 -4.34 0.13 4.45
C GLY A 39 -5.48 -0.87 4.66
N ALA A 40 -6.10 -0.87 5.85
CA ALA A 40 -7.09 -1.87 6.23
C ALA A 40 -8.41 -1.72 5.46
N THR A 41 -8.93 -2.84 4.94
CA THR A 41 -10.20 -2.91 4.22
C THR A 41 -11.16 -3.94 4.84
N GLY A 42 -12.45 -3.86 4.49
CA GLY A 42 -13.47 -4.81 4.95
C GLY A 42 -13.57 -4.92 6.48
N GLN A 43 -13.58 -6.15 7.00
CA GLN A 43 -13.70 -6.40 8.44
C GLN A 43 -12.57 -5.78 9.26
N ARG A 44 -11.34 -5.72 8.73
CA ARG A 44 -10.19 -5.08 9.42
C ARG A 44 -10.38 -3.57 9.58
N LEU A 45 -11.08 -2.92 8.64
CA LEU A 45 -11.42 -1.51 8.78
C LEU A 45 -12.45 -1.29 9.90
N ALA A 46 -13.48 -2.12 9.99
CA ALA A 46 -14.47 -2.06 11.06
C ALA A 46 -13.86 -2.33 12.46
N GLU A 47 -12.91 -3.26 12.54
CA GLU A 47 -12.12 -3.50 13.76
C GLU A 47 -11.25 -2.29 14.12
N ALA A 48 -10.47 -1.74 13.17
CA ALA A 48 -9.64 -0.56 13.40
C ALA A 48 -10.47 0.70 13.77
N THR A 49 -11.70 0.84 13.25
CA THR A 49 -12.66 1.86 13.71
C THR A 49 -12.98 1.71 15.20
N LYS A 50 -13.27 0.48 15.65
CA LYS A 50 -13.61 0.18 17.04
C LYS A 50 -12.41 0.33 18.00
N ILE A 51 -11.19 0.04 17.53
CA ILE A 51 -9.94 0.28 18.25
C ILE A 51 -9.74 1.78 18.46
N ASN A 52 -9.68 2.57 17.40
CA ASN A 52 -9.36 4.00 17.49
C ASN A 52 -10.47 4.83 18.15
N LEU A 53 -11.71 4.33 18.22
CA LEU A 53 -12.77 4.92 19.04
C LEU A 53 -12.35 5.00 20.52
N SER A 54 -11.68 3.98 21.06
CA SER A 54 -11.24 3.96 22.46
C SER A 54 -10.14 4.98 22.75
N LEU A 55 -9.15 5.09 21.84
CA LEU A 55 -8.03 6.04 21.96
C LEU A 55 -8.45 7.49 21.70
N SER A 56 -9.38 7.70 20.76
CA SER A 56 -10.02 9.01 20.54
C SER A 56 -10.80 9.45 21.78
N THR A 57 -11.57 8.54 22.38
CA THR A 57 -12.31 8.81 23.62
C THR A 57 -11.36 9.13 24.78
N LEU A 58 -10.25 8.40 24.90
CA LEU A 58 -9.18 8.67 25.86
C LEU A 58 -8.59 10.08 25.66
N GLY A 59 -8.34 10.48 24.40
CA GLY A 59 -7.88 11.84 24.06
C GLY A 59 -8.88 12.95 24.40
N ASN A 60 -10.19 12.68 24.30
CA ASN A 60 -11.24 13.61 24.70
C ASN A 60 -11.32 13.76 26.23
N VAL A 61 -11.25 12.65 26.97
CA VAL A 61 -11.15 12.64 28.45
C VAL A 61 -9.95 13.46 28.93
N ILE A 62 -8.77 13.23 28.33
CA ILE A 62 -7.54 13.98 28.67
C ILE A 62 -7.70 15.48 28.37
N SER A 63 -8.32 15.84 27.25
CA SER A 63 -8.51 17.26 26.90
C SER A 63 -9.46 17.96 27.89
N ALA A 64 -10.59 17.34 28.22
CA ALA A 64 -11.54 17.86 29.20
C ALA A 64 -10.93 18.02 30.61
N LEU A 65 -10.06 17.10 31.02
CA LEU A 65 -9.32 17.17 32.29
C LEU A 65 -8.29 18.31 32.33
N VAL A 66 -7.64 18.60 31.20
CA VAL A 66 -6.57 19.63 31.10
C VAL A 66 -7.16 21.02 30.92
N ASP A 67 -8.26 21.17 30.17
CA ASP A 67 -8.91 22.46 29.96
C ASP A 67 -9.63 22.98 31.22
N GLY A 68 -10.01 22.10 32.15
CA GLY A 68 -10.59 22.42 33.46
C GLY A 68 -11.99 23.08 33.44
N LYS A 69 -12.48 23.47 32.27
CA LYS A 69 -13.79 24.13 32.06
C LYS A 69 -14.96 23.14 31.97
N CYS A 70 -14.69 21.86 31.73
CA CYS A 70 -15.70 20.83 31.58
C CYS A 70 -16.11 20.27 32.94
N THR A 71 -17.36 20.50 33.36
CA THR A 71 -17.94 19.92 34.58
C THR A 71 -18.13 18.40 34.48
N HIS A 72 -18.42 17.89 33.28
CA HIS A 72 -18.55 16.47 32.99
C HIS A 72 -17.37 15.96 32.15
N ILE A 73 -16.70 14.91 32.64
CA ILE A 73 -15.61 14.23 31.93
C ILE A 73 -16.16 12.92 31.33
N PRO A 74 -16.02 12.67 30.01
CA PRO A 74 -16.76 11.62 29.30
C PRO A 74 -16.18 10.20 29.47
N TYR A 75 -15.87 9.77 30.70
CA TYR A 75 -15.33 8.43 30.97
C TYR A 75 -16.23 7.31 30.44
N ARG A 76 -17.56 7.49 30.47
CA ARG A 76 -18.55 6.48 30.07
C ARG A 76 -18.48 6.10 28.60
N ASN A 77 -17.94 6.95 27.73
CA ASN A 77 -17.98 6.82 26.27
C ASN A 77 -17.13 5.65 25.72
N SER A 78 -16.24 5.06 26.51
CA SER A 78 -15.56 3.80 26.15
C SER A 78 -15.33 2.91 27.37
N LYS A 79 -15.26 1.58 27.17
CA LYS A 79 -14.93 0.64 28.27
C LYS A 79 -13.54 0.91 28.85
N LEU A 80 -12.58 1.31 28.02
CA LEU A 80 -11.22 1.67 28.42
C LEU A 80 -11.21 2.86 29.39
N THR A 81 -11.89 3.96 29.03
CA THR A 81 -11.95 5.17 29.87
C THR A 81 -12.73 4.98 31.16
N ARG A 82 -13.66 4.01 31.25
CA ARG A 82 -14.30 3.60 32.51
C ARG A 82 -13.33 2.85 33.44
N ILE A 83 -12.49 1.96 32.88
CA ILE A 83 -11.49 1.21 33.67
C ILE A 83 -10.36 2.15 34.14
N LEU A 84 -9.96 3.12 33.32
CA LEU A 84 -8.88 4.07 33.62
C LEU A 84 -9.35 5.34 34.35
N GLN A 85 -10.60 5.40 34.82
CA GLN A 85 -11.15 6.57 35.51
C GLN A 85 -10.36 6.93 36.77
N ASP A 86 -9.92 5.94 37.56
CA ASP A 86 -9.05 6.18 38.72
C ASP A 86 -7.65 6.67 38.32
N SER A 87 -7.18 6.31 37.12
CA SER A 87 -5.85 6.68 36.59
C SER A 87 -5.79 8.06 35.93
N LEU A 88 -6.92 8.67 35.60
CA LEU A 88 -6.97 9.96 34.89
C LEU A 88 -7.79 10.95 35.70
N GLY A 89 -7.13 11.84 36.45
CA GLY A 89 -7.77 12.77 37.39
C GLY A 89 -8.27 12.15 38.70
N GLY A 90 -8.27 10.81 38.81
CA GLY A 90 -8.76 10.07 39.97
C GLY A 90 -7.70 9.79 41.05
N ASN A 91 -7.99 8.75 41.85
CA ASN A 91 -7.13 8.27 42.94
C ASN A 91 -6.11 7.23 42.42
N SER A 92 -5.06 7.70 41.76
CA SER A 92 -3.95 6.83 41.32
C SER A 92 -2.66 7.61 41.09
N LYS A 93 -1.51 6.93 41.28
CA LYS A 93 -0.19 7.40 40.82
C LYS A 93 0.06 6.87 39.41
N THR A 94 -0.23 7.69 38.41
CA THR A 94 -0.20 7.27 36.99
C THR A 94 1.07 7.74 36.28
N VAL A 95 1.64 6.85 35.48
CA VAL A 95 2.80 7.12 34.62
C VAL A 95 2.41 6.77 33.18
N MET A 96 2.62 7.70 32.25
CA MET A 96 2.47 7.45 30.82
C MET A 96 3.85 7.25 30.18
N VAL A 97 4.04 6.14 29.47
CA VAL A 97 5.21 5.93 28.60
C VAL A 97 4.78 6.20 27.16
N ALA A 98 5.45 7.14 26.50
CA ALA A 98 5.18 7.52 25.12
C ALA A 98 6.23 6.90 24.19
N THR A 99 5.90 5.79 23.53
CA THR A 99 6.75 5.14 22.53
C THR A 99 6.67 5.87 21.19
N ILE A 100 7.81 6.16 20.57
CA ILE A 100 7.90 6.89 19.30
C ILE A 100 8.90 6.25 18.32
N GLY A 101 8.62 6.37 17.02
CA GLY A 101 9.50 5.91 15.96
C GLY A 101 10.47 7.01 15.50
N PRO A 102 11.80 6.78 15.46
CA PRO A 102 12.77 7.79 15.03
C PRO A 102 12.92 7.93 13.51
N ALA A 103 12.22 7.09 12.72
CA ALA A 103 12.29 7.12 11.26
C ALA A 103 11.44 8.26 10.65
N ASN A 104 11.92 8.87 9.56
CA ASN A 104 11.30 10.05 8.96
C ASN A 104 9.82 9.84 8.55
N TYR A 105 9.45 8.65 8.06
CA TYR A 105 8.06 8.34 7.69
C TYR A 105 7.07 8.31 8.88
N ASN A 106 7.58 8.22 10.12
CA ASN A 106 6.78 8.27 11.34
C ASN A 106 6.61 9.70 11.89
N TYR A 107 7.12 10.73 11.23
CA TYR A 107 7.15 12.11 11.75
C TYR A 107 5.79 12.59 12.29
N ASP A 108 4.71 12.43 11.52
CA ASP A 108 3.37 12.90 11.93
C ASP A 108 2.84 12.17 13.16
N GLU A 109 3.10 10.87 13.28
CA GLU A 109 2.62 10.03 14.38
C GLU A 109 3.46 10.28 15.64
N THR A 110 4.78 10.45 15.49
CA THR A 110 5.68 10.87 16.56
C THR A 110 5.31 12.26 17.09
N ILE A 111 5.04 13.23 16.22
CA ILE A 111 4.56 14.57 16.62
C ILE A 111 3.17 14.50 17.27
N SER A 112 2.26 13.66 16.77
CA SER A 112 0.93 13.46 17.36
C SER A 112 1.01 12.84 18.77
N THR A 113 1.88 11.84 18.94
CA THR A 113 2.15 11.16 20.21
C THR A 113 2.78 12.09 21.23
N LEU A 114 3.78 12.90 20.83
CA LEU A 114 4.40 13.90 21.70
C LEU A 114 3.40 14.99 22.13
N ARG A 115 2.54 15.46 21.22
CA ARG A 115 1.44 16.40 21.55
C ARG A 115 0.39 15.78 22.48
N TYR A 116 0.14 14.47 22.37
CA TYR A 116 -0.74 13.73 23.27
C TYR A 116 -0.13 13.63 24.67
N ALA A 117 1.13 13.17 24.77
CA ALA A 117 1.86 13.07 26.03
C ALA A 117 2.01 14.43 26.74
N ASN A 118 2.23 15.52 25.99
CA ASN A 118 2.31 16.87 26.55
C ASN A 118 0.96 17.37 27.11
N ARG A 119 -0.19 16.90 26.61
CA ARG A 119 -1.49 17.12 27.26
C ARG A 119 -1.61 16.24 28.51
N ALA A 120 -1.34 14.94 28.39
CA ALA A 120 -1.44 13.99 29.50
C ALA A 120 -0.60 14.38 30.73
N LYS A 121 0.57 15.01 30.51
CA LYS A 121 1.43 15.58 31.55
C LYS A 121 0.73 16.60 32.48
N ASN A 122 -0.30 17.28 31.98
CA ASN A 122 -0.99 18.35 32.71
C ASN A 122 -2.23 17.85 33.50
N ILE A 123 -2.45 16.52 33.57
CA ILE A 123 -3.55 15.94 34.35
C ILE A 123 -3.16 15.88 35.84
N CYS A 124 -3.98 16.46 36.69
CA CYS A 124 -3.77 16.49 38.14
C CYS A 124 -4.53 15.35 38.86
N ASN A 125 -3.91 14.19 39.03
CA ASN A 125 -4.46 13.11 39.86
C ASN A 125 -4.42 13.47 41.37
N ARG A 126 -5.33 12.89 42.16
CA ARG A 126 -5.42 13.07 43.62
C ARG A 126 -5.25 11.75 44.35
N ALA A 127 -4.04 11.19 44.28
CA ALA A 127 -3.69 9.94 44.96
C ALA A 127 -3.83 10.05 46.49
N ARG A 128 -4.50 9.07 47.09
CA ARG A 128 -4.69 8.85 48.53
C ARG A 128 -4.28 7.41 48.88
N ILE A 129 -4.10 7.13 50.16
CA ILE A 129 -3.93 5.74 50.63
C ILE A 129 -5.31 5.08 50.60
N ASN A 130 -5.42 3.87 50.05
CA ASN A 130 -6.66 3.08 50.13
C ASN A 130 -6.56 2.21 51.38
N GLU A 131 -7.46 2.45 52.32
CA GLU A 131 -7.64 1.69 53.56
C GLU A 131 -9.00 0.99 53.49
N ASP A 132 -9.27 -0.03 54.32
CA ASP A 132 -10.61 -0.63 54.40
C ASP A 132 -11.65 0.47 54.68
N PRO A 133 -12.81 0.51 54.00
CA PRO A 133 -13.85 1.49 54.30
C PRO A 133 -14.29 1.50 55.77
N LYS A 134 -14.11 0.40 56.52
CA LYS A 134 -14.30 0.35 57.98
C LYS A 134 -13.22 1.10 58.73
N ASP A 135 -11.95 0.96 58.36
CA ASP A 135 -10.82 1.67 58.99
C ASP A 135 -10.88 3.17 58.68
N ALA A 136 -11.21 3.52 57.42
CA ALA A 136 -11.42 4.89 57.00
C ALA A 136 -12.63 5.52 57.72
N LEU A 137 -13.75 4.79 57.86
CA LEU A 137 -14.91 5.24 58.62
C LEU A 137 -14.61 5.30 60.13
N LEU A 138 -13.84 4.37 60.69
CA LEU A 138 -13.39 4.41 62.08
C LEU A 138 -12.54 5.64 62.34
N ARG A 139 -11.58 5.95 61.47
CA ARG A 139 -10.75 7.16 61.62
C ARG A 139 -11.57 8.43 61.40
N GLN A 140 -12.50 8.44 60.44
CA GLN A 140 -13.42 9.57 60.25
C GLN A 140 -14.26 9.77 61.51
N LEU A 141 -14.95 8.74 62.00
CA LEU A 141 -15.74 8.77 63.23
C LEU A 141 -14.91 9.10 64.48
N GLN A 142 -13.65 8.67 64.56
CA GLN A 142 -12.74 9.09 65.65
C GLN A 142 -12.45 10.59 65.56
N SER A 143 -12.06 11.10 64.39
CA SER A 143 -11.81 12.53 64.17
C SER A 143 -13.07 13.38 64.34
N GLU A 144 -14.24 12.84 63.99
CA GLU A 144 -15.54 13.48 64.12
C GLU A 144 -16.03 13.43 65.57
N ILE A 145 -15.77 12.36 66.33
CA ILE A 145 -15.95 12.32 67.80
C ILE A 145 -15.01 13.31 68.48
N GLU A 146 -13.77 13.49 68.00
CA GLU A 146 -12.79 14.40 68.58
C GLU A 146 -13.16 15.87 68.28
N VAL A 147 -13.52 16.18 67.03
CA VAL A 147 -14.08 17.48 66.63
C VAL A 147 -15.42 17.76 67.32
N LEU A 148 -16.33 16.79 67.45
CA LEU A 148 -17.60 16.98 68.16
C LEU A 148 -17.40 17.09 69.67
N ARG A 149 -16.42 16.42 70.27
CA ARG A 149 -16.03 16.66 71.68
C ARG A 149 -15.50 18.09 71.86
N GLN A 150 -14.73 18.59 70.91
CA GLN A 150 -14.23 19.96 70.93
C GLN A 150 -15.36 20.98 70.65
N GLN A 151 -16.27 20.70 69.72
CA GLN A 151 -17.48 21.51 69.46
C GLN A 151 -18.57 21.38 70.55
N LEU A 152 -18.50 20.37 71.41
CA LEU A 152 -19.30 20.29 72.65
C LEU A 152 -18.62 21.01 73.83
N ALA A 153 -17.30 21.23 73.77
CA ALA A 153 -16.59 22.12 74.68
C ALA A 153 -16.74 23.60 74.29
N ASP A 154 -16.74 23.89 72.98
CA ASP A 154 -16.84 25.25 72.41
C ASP A 154 -18.31 25.69 72.15
N GLY A 155 -19.19 24.74 71.81
CA GLY A 155 -20.66 24.83 71.85
C GLY A 155 -21.39 25.61 70.73
N VAL A 156 -22.03 24.92 69.77
CA VAL A 156 -23.29 25.29 69.06
C VAL A 156 -23.71 24.20 68.03
N ALA A 157 -25.00 24.15 67.63
CA ALA A 157 -25.59 23.13 66.75
C ALA A 157 -26.15 23.67 65.40
N ILE A 158 -26.36 22.79 64.40
CA ILE A 158 -26.82 23.11 63.03
C ILE A 158 -27.72 22.00 62.43
N PRO A 159 -28.83 22.34 61.75
CA PRO A 159 -29.41 21.62 60.59
C PRO A 159 -29.22 22.45 59.28
N ASP A 160 -28.93 21.93 58.08
CA ASP A 160 -29.57 20.86 57.27
C ASP A 160 -30.93 21.27 56.65
N GLY A 161 -31.23 21.10 55.34
CA GLY A 161 -30.41 20.69 54.18
C GLY A 161 -31.23 20.33 52.90
N SER A 162 -30.55 19.97 51.81
CA SER A 162 -31.05 19.26 50.58
C SER A 162 -31.93 19.98 49.51
N GLY A 163 -31.99 19.39 48.29
CA GLY A 163 -33.02 19.60 47.25
C GLY A 163 -32.54 19.82 45.79
N SER A 164 -32.54 18.77 44.92
CA SER A 164 -32.34 18.88 43.44
C SER A 164 -32.59 17.56 42.67
N GLU A 165 -33.41 17.60 41.59
CA GLU A 165 -33.66 16.58 40.53
C GLU A 165 -34.02 17.36 39.22
N GLY A 166 -33.81 17.00 37.94
CA GLY A 166 -34.13 15.81 37.09
C GLY A 166 -34.70 16.35 35.73
N GLU A 167 -34.77 15.72 34.53
CA GLU A 167 -34.31 14.45 33.92
C GLU A 167 -34.06 14.65 32.37
N GLU A 168 -34.40 13.70 31.47
CA GLU A 168 -34.01 13.64 30.02
C GLU A 168 -35.16 13.15 29.07
N SER A 169 -34.99 13.16 27.72
CA SER A 169 -35.75 12.28 26.75
C SER A 169 -35.21 12.26 25.29
N ASP A 170 -35.46 11.15 24.55
CA ASP A 170 -35.11 10.82 23.13
C ASP A 170 -36.40 10.56 22.26
N GLY A 171 -36.44 10.16 20.96
CA GLY A 171 -35.38 9.93 19.94
C GLY A 171 -35.82 9.25 18.59
N GLU A 172 -35.79 10.00 17.47
CA GLU A 172 -35.64 9.59 16.03
C GLU A 172 -36.57 8.55 15.30
N HIS A 173 -36.19 8.14 14.06
CA HIS A 173 -37.03 7.70 12.90
C HIS A 173 -36.71 6.29 12.31
N LYS A 174 -37.54 5.75 11.38
CA LYS A 174 -37.09 4.85 10.27
C LYS A 174 -38.02 4.77 9.02
N VAL A 175 -37.69 3.90 8.04
CA VAL A 175 -38.01 4.00 6.58
C VAL A 175 -38.32 2.61 5.91
N GLU A 176 -38.93 2.59 4.70
CA GLU A 176 -39.41 1.44 3.89
C GLU A 176 -38.45 0.90 2.77
N PRO A 177 -38.68 -0.30 2.17
CA PRO A 177 -38.00 -0.79 0.94
C PRO A 177 -38.82 -1.65 -0.09
N LEU A 178 -38.17 -2.05 -1.23
CA LEU A 178 -38.52 -3.10 -2.27
C LEU A 178 -39.43 -2.64 -3.47
N THR A 179 -39.44 -3.23 -4.70
CA THR A 179 -38.87 -4.48 -5.31
C THR A 179 -38.49 -4.32 -6.83
N MET A 180 -38.32 -5.40 -7.64
CA MET A 180 -37.67 -5.48 -8.99
C MET A 180 -38.48 -6.33 -10.03
N ASP A 181 -38.32 -6.09 -11.36
CA ASP A 181 -38.44 -7.01 -12.56
C ASP A 181 -38.86 -6.22 -13.87
N THR A 182 -38.74 -6.62 -15.16
CA THR A 182 -38.08 -7.73 -15.96
C THR A 182 -38.05 -7.45 -17.49
N LEU A 183 -37.07 -8.04 -18.22
CA LEU A 183 -37.08 -8.58 -19.63
C LEU A 183 -37.10 -7.69 -20.94
N ALA A 184 -36.42 -8.24 -21.97
CA ALA A 184 -36.50 -8.04 -23.46
C ALA A 184 -36.08 -6.65 -24.05
N ASP A 185 -35.55 -6.47 -25.27
CA ASP A 185 -35.41 -7.28 -26.53
C ASP A 185 -34.06 -7.02 -27.25
N ALA A 186 -33.66 -7.86 -28.23
CA ALA A 186 -32.64 -7.51 -29.26
C ALA A 186 -32.56 -8.52 -30.44
N GLU A 187 -32.90 -8.10 -31.68
CA GLU A 187 -32.35 -8.62 -32.96
C GLU A 187 -32.51 -7.57 -34.09
N GLU A 188 -31.47 -7.35 -34.91
CA GLU A 188 -31.54 -6.73 -36.24
C GLU A 188 -30.19 -6.97 -36.98
N VAL A 189 -30.23 -7.21 -38.31
CA VAL A 189 -29.26 -6.75 -39.34
C VAL A 189 -29.64 -7.31 -40.73
N ASP A 190 -29.51 -6.47 -41.76
CA ASP A 190 -29.75 -6.76 -43.18
C ASP A 190 -28.90 -7.90 -43.79
N THR A 191 -29.46 -8.52 -44.84
CA THR A 191 -28.69 -8.94 -46.02
C THR A 191 -29.41 -8.51 -47.31
N VAL A 192 -28.63 -8.07 -48.30
CA VAL A 192 -29.11 -7.46 -49.55
C VAL A 192 -28.78 -8.35 -50.75
N GLU A 193 -29.72 -8.50 -51.69
CA GLU A 193 -29.52 -9.22 -52.97
C GLU A 193 -29.35 -8.29 -54.18
N GLU A 194 -28.86 -8.85 -55.30
CA GLU A 194 -28.75 -8.25 -56.65
C GLU A 194 -27.75 -7.06 -56.79
N PRO A 195 -27.25 -6.68 -58.01
CA PRO A 195 -27.71 -7.12 -59.34
C PRO A 195 -26.64 -7.45 -60.43
N ARG A 196 -27.13 -7.92 -61.59
CA ARG A 196 -26.50 -7.98 -62.97
C ARG A 196 -25.58 -9.20 -63.25
N SER A 197 -25.43 -9.71 -64.48
CA SER A 197 -25.76 -9.18 -65.84
C SER A 197 -26.10 -10.26 -66.91
N HIS A 198 -26.94 -9.91 -67.89
CA HIS A 198 -27.06 -10.55 -69.23
C HIS A 198 -26.03 -9.97 -70.24
N PRO A 199 -25.89 -10.44 -71.51
CA PRO A 199 -26.52 -11.56 -72.24
C PRO A 199 -25.46 -12.62 -72.72
N GLU A 200 -25.69 -13.61 -73.59
CA GLU A 200 -25.94 -13.56 -75.06
C GLU A 200 -26.64 -14.84 -75.59
N THR A 201 -27.13 -14.78 -76.83
CA THR A 201 -27.95 -15.83 -77.48
C THR A 201 -27.23 -16.59 -78.60
N PRO A 202 -27.31 -17.93 -78.64
CA PRO A 202 -26.97 -18.71 -79.84
C PRO A 202 -28.05 -18.53 -80.93
N ILE A 203 -27.65 -18.02 -82.10
CA ILE A 203 -28.54 -17.81 -83.24
C ILE A 203 -28.78 -19.14 -83.98
N ALA A 204 -30.05 -19.48 -84.25
CA ALA A 204 -30.41 -20.66 -85.02
C ALA A 204 -30.12 -20.46 -86.54
N PRO A 205 -29.63 -21.49 -87.27
CA PRO A 205 -29.10 -21.34 -88.63
C PRO A 205 -30.20 -21.20 -89.69
N SER A 206 -30.74 -19.99 -89.87
CA SER A 206 -31.76 -19.67 -90.88
C SER A 206 -31.18 -19.49 -92.30
N GLU A 207 -29.88 -19.19 -92.44
CA GLU A 207 -29.26 -18.87 -93.73
C GLU A 207 -29.20 -20.05 -94.71
N VAL A 208 -29.15 -21.29 -94.20
CA VAL A 208 -29.08 -22.51 -95.03
C VAL A 208 -30.28 -22.64 -95.97
N ASN A 209 -31.47 -22.17 -95.54
CA ASN A 209 -32.67 -22.23 -96.38
C ASN A 209 -32.73 -21.09 -97.40
N VAL A 210 -32.29 -19.88 -97.03
CA VAL A 210 -32.17 -18.75 -97.96
C VAL A 210 -31.13 -19.04 -99.06
N LEU A 211 -30.06 -19.77 -98.72
CA LEU A 211 -29.07 -20.24 -99.69
C LEU A 211 -29.64 -21.30 -100.65
N LYS A 212 -30.44 -22.26 -100.16
CA LYS A 212 -31.15 -23.24 -101.03
C LYS A 212 -32.10 -22.55 -102.02
N GLU A 213 -32.88 -21.57 -101.57
CA GLU A 213 -33.81 -20.83 -102.42
C GLU A 213 -33.10 -19.95 -103.46
N LYS A 214 -31.95 -19.36 -103.11
CA LYS A 214 -31.04 -18.72 -104.08
C LYS A 214 -30.46 -19.72 -105.08
N LEU A 215 -30.14 -20.94 -104.64
CA LEU A 215 -29.57 -22.00 -105.49
C LEU A 215 -30.58 -22.50 -106.53
N GLU A 216 -31.85 -22.74 -106.15
CA GLU A 216 -32.91 -23.03 -107.14
C GLU A 216 -33.15 -21.89 -108.14
N ASN A 217 -33.10 -20.63 -107.68
CA ASN A 217 -33.29 -19.47 -108.54
C ASN A 217 -32.11 -19.22 -109.49
N LEU A 218 -30.91 -19.71 -109.16
CA LEU A 218 -29.78 -19.79 -110.10
C LEU A 218 -29.95 -20.98 -111.05
N GLN A 219 -30.36 -22.15 -110.56
CA GLN A 219 -30.57 -23.35 -111.36
C GLN A 219 -31.63 -23.13 -112.46
N LYS A 220 -32.72 -22.41 -112.16
CA LYS A 220 -33.73 -21.99 -113.15
C LYS A 220 -33.23 -20.97 -114.18
N LYS A 221 -32.15 -20.23 -113.92
CA LYS A 221 -31.53 -19.27 -114.86
C LYS A 221 -30.52 -19.91 -115.82
N ILE A 222 -29.98 -21.08 -115.50
CA ILE A 222 -28.97 -21.77 -116.34
C ILE A 222 -29.62 -22.46 -117.55
N LEU A 223 -30.90 -22.83 -117.47
CA LEU A 223 -31.57 -23.65 -118.51
C LEU A 223 -31.99 -22.86 -119.78
N VAL A 224 -31.92 -21.52 -119.79
CA VAL A 224 -32.32 -20.67 -120.93
C VAL A 224 -31.31 -19.52 -121.10
N GLY A 225 -30.21 -19.76 -121.82
CA GLY A 225 -29.16 -18.76 -122.01
C GLY A 225 -27.98 -19.18 -122.90
N GLY A 226 -28.19 -20.10 -123.85
CA GLY A 226 -27.11 -20.65 -124.68
C GLY A 226 -26.66 -19.74 -125.81
N GLU A 227 -25.67 -18.86 -125.54
CA GLU A 227 -24.65 -18.45 -126.53
C GLU A 227 -23.44 -17.72 -125.89
N ASN A 228 -23.61 -17.09 -124.71
CA ASN A 228 -22.51 -16.46 -123.95
C ASN A 228 -22.09 -17.28 -122.71
N LEU A 229 -22.02 -18.61 -122.84
CA LEU A 229 -21.72 -19.52 -121.72
C LEU A 229 -20.23 -19.77 -121.51
N LEU A 230 -19.44 -19.91 -122.59
CA LEU A 230 -18.04 -20.36 -122.47
C LEU A 230 -17.10 -19.27 -121.93
N GLU A 231 -17.15 -18.07 -122.52
CA GLU A 231 -16.35 -16.91 -122.07
C GLU A 231 -16.67 -16.55 -120.60
N LYS A 232 -17.96 -16.59 -120.22
CA LYS A 232 -18.37 -16.37 -118.83
C LYS A 232 -17.99 -17.51 -117.88
N ALA A 233 -17.82 -18.74 -118.39
CA ALA A 233 -17.30 -19.85 -117.59
C ALA A 233 -15.79 -19.67 -117.34
N GLU A 234 -15.00 -19.25 -118.34
CA GLU A 234 -13.58 -18.93 -118.17
C GLU A 234 -13.37 -17.72 -117.24
N GLU A 235 -14.19 -16.67 -117.36
CA GLU A 235 -14.17 -15.54 -116.41
C GLU A 235 -14.52 -16.00 -114.98
N GLN A 236 -15.52 -16.87 -114.82
CA GLN A 236 -15.91 -17.42 -113.52
C GLN A 236 -14.85 -18.37 -112.94
N GLU A 237 -14.22 -19.21 -113.76
CA GLU A 237 -13.12 -20.09 -113.33
C GLU A 237 -11.91 -19.28 -112.87
N LYS A 238 -11.57 -18.21 -113.59
CA LYS A 238 -10.47 -17.30 -113.23
C LYS A 238 -10.77 -16.48 -111.96
N LEU A 239 -12.03 -16.10 -111.75
CA LEU A 239 -12.51 -15.50 -110.50
C LEU A 239 -12.48 -16.50 -109.34
N LEU A 240 -12.86 -17.76 -109.58
CA LEU A 240 -12.80 -18.84 -108.59
C LEU A 240 -11.34 -19.19 -108.22
N GLU A 241 -10.42 -19.23 -109.18
CA GLU A 241 -9.00 -19.49 -108.91
C GLU A 241 -8.35 -18.33 -108.12
N ALA A 242 -8.70 -17.08 -108.45
CA ALA A 242 -8.27 -15.91 -107.67
C ALA A 242 -8.85 -15.94 -106.25
N SER A 243 -10.14 -16.27 -106.10
CA SER A 243 -10.81 -16.42 -104.80
C SER A 243 -10.22 -17.57 -103.97
N ALA A 244 -9.88 -18.69 -104.59
CA ALA A 244 -9.25 -19.83 -103.93
C ALA A 244 -7.84 -19.49 -103.41
N LYS A 245 -7.02 -18.78 -104.21
CA LYS A 245 -5.70 -18.28 -103.79
C LYS A 245 -5.81 -17.24 -102.67
N GLU A 246 -6.85 -16.39 -102.68
CA GLU A 246 -7.12 -15.49 -101.57
C GLU A 246 -7.54 -16.25 -100.30
N LEU A 247 -8.37 -17.29 -100.44
CA LEU A 247 -8.81 -18.14 -99.34
C LEU A 247 -7.64 -18.92 -98.71
N GLU A 248 -6.74 -19.48 -99.53
CA GLU A 248 -5.51 -20.14 -99.08
C GLU A 248 -4.58 -19.17 -98.33
N GLN A 249 -4.45 -17.93 -98.82
CA GLN A 249 -3.75 -16.86 -98.10
C GLN A 249 -4.48 -16.37 -96.83
N ARG A 250 -5.79 -16.56 -96.71
CA ARG A 250 -6.55 -16.27 -95.49
C ARG A 250 -6.30 -17.38 -94.46
N MET A 251 -6.50 -18.66 -94.83
CA MET A 251 -6.25 -19.80 -93.94
C MET A 251 -4.80 -19.83 -93.42
N THR A 252 -3.80 -19.59 -94.27
CA THR A 252 -2.38 -19.58 -93.82
C THR A 252 -2.04 -18.43 -92.88
N ARG A 253 -2.72 -17.27 -92.98
CA ARG A 253 -2.62 -16.19 -91.98
C ARG A 253 -3.38 -16.52 -90.70
N GLU A 254 -4.53 -17.18 -90.83
CA GLU A 254 -5.36 -17.62 -89.70
C GLU A 254 -4.63 -18.68 -88.85
N GLU A 255 -4.00 -19.68 -89.48
CA GLU A 255 -3.11 -20.64 -88.80
C GLU A 255 -1.92 -19.97 -88.11
N GLN A 256 -1.30 -18.95 -88.74
CA GLN A 256 -0.21 -18.19 -88.13
C GLN A 256 -0.67 -17.42 -86.89
N LEU A 257 -1.83 -16.76 -86.97
CA LEU A 257 -2.44 -16.05 -85.83
C LEU A 257 -2.87 -17.00 -84.71
N GLN A 258 -3.41 -18.18 -85.04
CA GLN A 258 -3.74 -19.22 -84.06
C GLN A 258 -2.50 -19.70 -83.32
N ARG A 259 -1.42 -20.05 -84.02
CA ARG A 259 -0.15 -20.48 -83.36
C ARG A 259 0.49 -19.36 -82.55
N GLU A 260 0.39 -18.10 -82.99
CA GLU A 260 0.83 -16.95 -82.18
C GLU A 260 -0.01 -16.75 -80.92
N LEU A 261 -1.31 -17.06 -80.95
CA LEU A 261 -2.18 -17.05 -79.77
C LEU A 261 -1.84 -18.20 -78.82
N GLU A 262 -1.72 -19.43 -79.32
CA GLU A 262 -1.31 -20.61 -78.53
C GLU A 262 0.01 -20.39 -77.78
N ILE A 263 1.01 -19.78 -78.43
CA ILE A 263 2.30 -19.45 -77.80
C ILE A 263 2.12 -18.40 -76.69
N LYS A 264 1.35 -17.33 -76.94
CA LYS A 264 1.11 -16.26 -75.95
C LYS A 264 0.23 -16.73 -74.78
N GLU A 265 -0.66 -17.71 -75.00
CA GLU A 265 -1.43 -18.37 -73.97
C GLU A 265 -0.54 -19.29 -73.11
N ALA A 266 0.34 -20.08 -73.73
CA ALA A 266 1.32 -20.89 -73.00
C ALA A 266 2.31 -20.03 -72.19
N GLU A 267 2.78 -18.91 -72.73
CA GLU A 267 3.59 -17.92 -72.00
C GLU A 267 2.83 -17.32 -70.80
N ARG A 268 1.56 -16.95 -70.99
CA ARG A 268 0.69 -16.45 -69.91
C ARG A 268 0.53 -17.48 -68.79
N ILE A 269 0.17 -18.71 -69.13
CA ILE A 269 0.02 -19.81 -68.16
C ILE A 269 1.31 -20.00 -67.37
N ASN A 270 2.48 -20.03 -68.04
CA ASN A 270 3.74 -20.23 -67.35
C ASN A 270 4.17 -19.04 -66.47
N ILE A 271 3.75 -17.81 -66.80
CA ILE A 271 3.93 -16.64 -65.93
C ILE A 271 2.98 -16.72 -64.72
N GLU A 272 1.74 -17.16 -64.91
CA GLU A 272 0.73 -17.31 -63.87
C GLU A 272 1.09 -18.42 -62.86
N GLU A 273 1.58 -19.58 -63.34
CA GLU A 273 2.14 -20.65 -62.50
C GLU A 273 3.30 -20.14 -61.62
N ARG A 274 4.25 -19.39 -62.22
CA ARG A 274 5.39 -18.80 -61.48
C ARG A 274 4.92 -17.76 -60.46
N TYR A 275 3.94 -16.93 -60.81
CA TYR A 275 3.39 -15.92 -59.92
C TYR A 275 2.65 -16.55 -58.73
N SER A 276 1.85 -17.59 -58.99
CA SER A 276 1.18 -18.37 -57.95
C SER A 276 2.18 -19.01 -56.99
N SER A 277 3.22 -19.67 -57.51
CA SER A 277 4.30 -20.28 -56.72
C SER A 277 5.05 -19.25 -55.85
N LEU A 278 5.43 -18.10 -56.41
CA LEU A 278 6.05 -16.99 -55.66
C LEU A 278 5.10 -16.41 -54.59
N GLN A 279 3.80 -16.35 -54.87
CA GLN A 279 2.80 -15.87 -53.92
C GLN A 279 2.56 -16.89 -52.78
N GLU A 280 2.61 -18.19 -53.05
CA GLU A 280 2.60 -19.23 -52.01
C GLU A 280 3.85 -19.18 -51.14
N GLU A 281 5.04 -19.01 -51.71
CA GLU A 281 6.27 -18.85 -50.94
C GLU A 281 6.23 -17.59 -50.08
N ALA A 282 5.82 -16.44 -50.64
CA ALA A 282 5.68 -15.18 -49.91
C ALA A 282 4.66 -15.30 -48.76
N GLN A 283 3.53 -16.01 -48.96
CA GLN A 283 2.60 -16.32 -47.88
C GLN A 283 3.21 -17.26 -46.83
N GLY A 284 3.94 -18.30 -47.25
CA GLY A 284 4.61 -19.24 -46.36
C GLY A 284 5.66 -18.57 -45.48
N LEU A 285 6.49 -17.70 -46.06
CA LEU A 285 7.44 -16.85 -45.35
C LEU A 285 6.74 -15.87 -44.42
N THR A 286 5.63 -15.24 -44.85
CA THR A 286 4.83 -14.34 -44.00
C THR A 286 4.23 -15.07 -42.78
N ARG A 287 3.75 -16.30 -42.96
CA ARG A 287 3.23 -17.15 -41.86
C ARG A 287 4.37 -17.55 -40.89
N LYS A 288 5.54 -17.94 -41.41
CA LYS A 288 6.75 -18.22 -40.60
C LYS A 288 7.19 -16.98 -39.81
N LEU A 289 7.28 -15.82 -40.46
CA LEU A 289 7.66 -14.55 -39.84
C LEU A 289 6.72 -14.17 -38.69
N LYS A 290 5.40 -14.19 -38.93
CA LYS A 290 4.39 -13.94 -37.87
C LYS A 290 4.56 -14.86 -36.66
N LYS A 291 4.84 -16.15 -36.88
CA LYS A 291 5.10 -17.11 -35.78
C LYS A 291 6.37 -16.78 -35.00
N VAL A 292 7.47 -16.43 -35.69
CA VAL A 292 8.73 -16.03 -35.04
C VAL A 292 8.57 -14.71 -34.27
N THR A 293 7.86 -13.71 -34.83
CA THR A 293 7.57 -12.44 -34.15
C THR A 293 6.74 -12.65 -32.89
N ALA A 294 5.74 -13.56 -32.92
CA ALA A 294 4.94 -13.89 -31.74
C ALA A 294 5.77 -14.55 -30.62
N LEU A 295 6.62 -15.53 -30.97
CA LEU A 295 7.53 -16.17 -30.02
C LEU A 295 8.55 -15.17 -29.43
N LEU A 296 9.06 -14.25 -30.25
CA LEU A 296 9.98 -13.19 -29.83
C LEU A 296 9.30 -12.14 -28.94
N LEU A 297 7.98 -11.95 -29.07
CA LEU A 297 7.20 -11.09 -28.17
C LEU A 297 7.00 -11.78 -26.81
N SER A 298 6.54 -13.04 -26.80
CA SER A 298 6.39 -13.85 -25.58
C SER A 298 7.69 -13.88 -24.76
N ALA A 299 8.81 -14.23 -25.40
CA ALA A 299 10.12 -14.29 -24.74
C ALA A 299 10.63 -12.93 -24.22
N LYS A 300 10.12 -11.80 -24.75
CA LYS A 300 10.41 -10.45 -24.22
C LYS A 300 9.55 -10.10 -23.01
N GLU A 301 8.31 -10.56 -22.97
CA GLU A 301 7.40 -10.38 -21.83
C GLU A 301 7.86 -11.27 -20.67
N GLU A 302 8.16 -12.54 -20.93
CA GLU A 302 8.79 -13.48 -19.98
C GLU A 302 10.10 -12.90 -19.38
N LEU A 303 11.01 -12.39 -20.22
CA LEU A 303 12.27 -11.79 -19.77
C LEU A 303 12.02 -10.55 -18.89
N LYS A 304 11.09 -9.68 -19.28
CA LYS A 304 10.73 -8.48 -18.53
C LYS A 304 10.18 -8.84 -17.15
N ASP A 305 9.27 -9.80 -17.07
CA ASP A 305 8.63 -10.19 -15.82
C ASP A 305 9.64 -10.86 -14.87
N VAL A 306 10.52 -11.72 -15.38
CA VAL A 306 11.67 -12.27 -14.62
C VAL A 306 12.63 -11.17 -14.15
N THR A 307 12.93 -10.15 -14.97
CA THR A 307 13.76 -9.03 -14.48
C THR A 307 13.08 -8.22 -13.37
N GLN A 308 11.75 -8.09 -13.39
CA GLN A 308 10.99 -7.41 -12.33
C GLN A 308 10.91 -8.26 -11.05
N GLU A 309 10.83 -9.58 -11.16
CA GLU A 309 10.93 -10.52 -10.04
C GLU A 309 12.32 -10.44 -9.39
N ASN A 310 13.38 -10.63 -10.16
CA ASN A 310 14.77 -10.49 -9.70
C ASN A 310 15.06 -9.13 -9.05
N GLN A 311 14.47 -8.04 -9.54
CA GLN A 311 14.60 -6.72 -8.90
C GLN A 311 13.91 -6.69 -7.52
N ARG A 312 12.71 -7.24 -7.38
CA ARG A 312 11.99 -7.31 -6.10
C ARG A 312 12.72 -8.19 -5.08
N GLU A 313 13.31 -9.31 -5.52
CA GLU A 313 14.18 -10.13 -4.66
C GLU A 313 15.42 -9.36 -4.20
N MET A 314 16.10 -8.67 -5.14
CA MET A 314 17.28 -7.86 -4.83
C MET A 314 16.98 -6.73 -3.84
N GLU A 315 15.84 -6.04 -4.00
CA GLU A 315 15.39 -4.99 -3.07
C GLU A 315 15.12 -5.57 -1.68
N GLY A 316 14.43 -6.71 -1.57
CA GLY A 316 14.19 -7.40 -0.31
C GLY A 316 15.47 -7.90 0.38
N LEU A 317 16.43 -8.44 -0.39
CA LEU A 317 17.74 -8.85 0.12
C LEU A 317 18.55 -7.64 0.63
N LEU A 318 18.50 -6.50 -0.07
CA LEU A 318 19.17 -5.27 0.36
C LEU A 318 18.56 -4.70 1.64
N ASP A 319 17.24 -4.77 1.82
CA ASP A 319 16.59 -4.35 3.08
C ASP A 319 16.88 -5.30 4.24
N ASN A 320 16.96 -6.62 4.00
CA ASN A 320 17.46 -7.58 5.00
C ASN A 320 18.90 -7.26 5.43
N VAL A 321 19.79 -6.96 4.48
CA VAL A 321 21.19 -6.55 4.77
C VAL A 321 21.22 -5.24 5.57
N ARG A 322 20.38 -4.26 5.24
CA ARG A 322 20.26 -3.00 6.00
C ARG A 322 19.77 -3.23 7.43
N GLN A 323 18.80 -4.12 7.64
CA GLN A 323 18.32 -4.48 8.97
C GLN A 323 19.40 -5.18 9.79
N LEU A 324 20.02 -6.24 9.25
CA LEU A 324 21.09 -6.98 9.93
C LEU A 324 22.29 -6.09 10.27
N THR A 325 22.66 -5.16 9.39
CA THR A 325 23.73 -4.17 9.64
C THR A 325 23.38 -3.26 10.82
N LYS A 326 22.12 -2.84 10.93
CA LYS A 326 21.63 -2.00 12.04
C LYS A 326 21.57 -2.77 13.36
N GLU A 327 21.17 -4.04 13.32
CA GLU A 327 21.14 -4.91 14.51
C GLU A 327 22.55 -5.24 15.00
N LEU A 328 23.50 -5.51 14.10
CA LEU A 328 24.92 -5.68 14.41
C LEU A 328 25.51 -4.41 15.05
N ALA A 329 25.25 -3.23 14.48
CA ALA A 329 25.71 -1.95 15.05
C ALA A 329 25.10 -1.66 16.45
N LEU A 330 23.88 -2.13 16.72
CA LEU A 330 23.28 -2.07 18.06
C LEU A 330 23.99 -3.03 19.03
N GLN A 331 24.28 -4.26 18.61
CA GLN A 331 25.02 -5.23 19.42
C GLN A 331 26.44 -4.76 19.74
N GLU A 332 27.17 -4.23 18.75
CA GLU A 332 28.49 -3.60 18.95
C GLU A 332 28.46 -2.43 19.94
N THR A 333 27.44 -1.58 19.88
CA THR A 333 27.36 -0.41 20.79
C THR A 333 26.96 -0.82 22.21
N ILE A 334 26.13 -1.86 22.37
CA ILE A 334 25.87 -2.47 23.67
C ILE A 334 27.15 -3.10 24.24
N GLU A 335 27.89 -3.86 23.44
CA GLU A 335 29.17 -4.45 23.84
C GLU A 335 30.14 -3.37 24.36
N LYS A 336 30.43 -2.35 23.53
CA LYS A 336 31.37 -1.25 23.84
C LYS A 336 31.00 -0.41 25.07
N ILE A 337 29.73 -0.42 25.49
CA ILE A 337 29.24 0.35 26.65
C ILE A 337 29.18 -0.51 27.93
N PHE A 338 28.84 -1.80 27.82
CA PHE A 338 28.52 -2.65 28.97
C PHE A 338 29.53 -3.77 29.25
N ILE A 339 30.42 -4.11 28.31
CA ILE A 339 31.41 -5.20 28.44
C ILE A 339 32.83 -4.63 28.30
N PRO A 340 33.59 -4.47 29.41
CA PRO A 340 34.98 -4.04 29.34
C PRO A 340 35.86 -5.03 28.58
N ASP A 341 36.84 -4.54 27.80
CA ASP A 341 37.60 -5.32 26.80
C ASP A 341 38.26 -6.60 27.37
N HIS A 342 38.79 -6.55 28.58
CA HIS A 342 39.36 -7.73 29.25
C HIS A 342 38.34 -8.87 29.44
N TYR A 343 37.06 -8.55 29.68
CA TYR A 343 36.00 -9.56 29.75
C TYR A 343 35.58 -10.04 28.36
N LYS A 344 35.62 -9.18 27.34
CA LYS A 344 35.42 -9.58 25.93
C LYS A 344 36.46 -10.62 25.52
N GLU A 345 37.75 -10.32 25.66
CA GLU A 345 38.83 -11.26 25.34
C GLU A 345 38.71 -12.57 26.15
N MET A 346 38.33 -12.49 27.43
CA MET A 346 38.11 -13.67 28.26
C MET A 346 36.94 -14.53 27.77
N ILE A 347 35.87 -13.92 27.27
CA ILE A 347 34.71 -14.62 26.69
C ILE A 347 35.10 -15.27 25.36
N GLU A 348 35.69 -14.50 24.44
CA GLU A 348 36.12 -14.98 23.11
C GLU A 348 37.05 -16.19 23.20
N ARG A 349 38.04 -16.16 24.11
CA ARG A 349 38.99 -17.27 24.32
C ARG A 349 38.37 -18.57 24.87
N HIS A 350 37.16 -18.51 25.43
CA HIS A 350 36.49 -19.67 26.06
C HIS A 350 35.12 -20.01 25.45
N ALA A 351 34.67 -19.22 24.46
CA ALA A 351 33.54 -19.52 23.62
C ALA A 351 33.98 -20.45 22.48
N HIS A 352 33.10 -21.37 22.09
CA HIS A 352 33.26 -22.14 20.86
C HIS A 352 31.89 -22.40 20.25
N TRP A 353 31.82 -22.34 18.92
CA TRP A 353 30.64 -22.76 18.18
C TRP A 353 30.52 -24.29 18.25
N ASN A 354 29.31 -24.79 18.46
CA ASN A 354 29.01 -26.21 18.44
C ASN A 354 28.05 -26.49 17.28
N GLU A 355 28.55 -27.10 16.21
CA GLU A 355 27.80 -27.36 14.98
C GLU A 355 26.67 -28.38 15.16
N ASP A 356 26.81 -29.32 16.10
CA ASP A 356 25.79 -30.36 16.36
C ASP A 356 24.49 -29.80 16.97
N ILE A 357 24.56 -28.63 17.64
CA ILE A 357 23.40 -27.96 18.23
C ILE A 357 23.10 -26.57 17.62
N GLY A 358 24.02 -25.99 16.85
CA GLY A 358 23.86 -24.66 16.26
C GLY A 358 23.93 -23.50 17.27
N GLU A 359 24.73 -23.62 18.34
CA GLU A 359 24.85 -22.59 19.37
C GLU A 359 26.30 -22.34 19.83
N TRP A 360 26.56 -21.14 20.38
CA TRP A 360 27.82 -20.79 21.05
C TRP A 360 27.86 -21.32 22.48
N GLN A 361 28.77 -22.26 22.76
CA GLN A 361 28.98 -22.82 24.09
C GLN A 361 30.17 -22.13 24.79
N LEU A 362 29.95 -21.60 26.00
CA LEU A 362 31.00 -21.00 26.83
C LEU A 362 31.51 -22.01 27.87
N LYS A 363 32.78 -22.44 27.77
CA LYS A 363 33.35 -23.49 28.64
C LYS A 363 33.51 -23.08 30.12
N CYS A 364 33.45 -21.78 30.42
CA CYS A 364 33.82 -21.20 31.72
C CYS A 364 32.65 -20.56 32.49
N VAL A 365 31.50 -21.24 32.55
CA VAL A 365 30.25 -20.80 33.22
C VAL A 365 30.47 -20.37 34.69
N ALA A 366 31.49 -20.90 35.38
CA ALA A 366 31.87 -20.52 36.74
C ALA A 366 32.17 -19.01 36.93
N TYR A 367 32.69 -18.33 35.89
CA TYR A 367 33.03 -16.91 35.95
C TYR A 367 31.91 -15.98 35.49
N THR A 368 30.73 -16.51 35.14
CA THR A 368 29.54 -15.67 34.87
C THR A 368 29.10 -14.97 36.16
N GLY A 369 28.66 -13.72 36.05
CA GLY A 369 28.45 -12.83 37.22
C GLY A 369 27.49 -13.36 38.29
N ASN A 370 26.52 -14.21 37.89
CA ASN A 370 25.57 -14.85 38.81
C ASN A 370 26.21 -15.91 39.71
N ASN A 371 27.31 -16.54 39.28
CA ASN A 371 28.07 -17.49 40.08
C ASN A 371 29.11 -16.76 40.95
N MET A 372 29.81 -15.74 40.40
CA MET A 372 30.77 -14.94 41.18
C MET A 372 30.12 -14.14 42.32
N ARG A 373 28.83 -13.80 42.23
CA ARG A 373 28.08 -13.22 43.37
C ARG A 373 27.83 -14.19 44.53
N LYS A 374 27.89 -15.51 44.31
CA LYS A 374 27.66 -16.51 45.38
C LYS A 374 28.90 -16.81 46.22
N THR A 375 30.10 -16.61 45.65
CA THR A 375 31.38 -16.82 46.36
C THR A 375 31.85 -15.58 47.13
N LEU A 376 31.24 -14.41 46.90
CA LEU A 376 31.47 -13.19 47.68
C LEU A 376 30.51 -13.14 48.88
N CYS A 377 30.99 -13.63 50.04
CA CYS A 377 30.37 -13.36 51.35
C CYS A 377 30.17 -11.84 51.59
N PRO A 378 29.20 -11.45 52.44
CA PRO A 378 28.75 -10.05 52.55
C PRO A 378 29.89 -9.11 52.95
N LEU A 379 30.31 -8.29 51.98
CA LEU A 379 31.32 -7.26 52.18
C LEU A 379 30.76 -6.12 53.03
N SER A 380 31.55 -5.73 54.03
CA SER A 380 31.37 -4.50 54.83
C SER A 380 31.18 -3.28 53.91
N PRO A 381 30.35 -2.27 54.26
CA PRO A 381 30.03 -1.14 53.40
C PRO A 381 31.23 -0.21 53.17
N GLY A 382 32.11 -0.60 52.24
CA GLY A 382 33.10 0.29 51.64
C GLY A 382 32.44 1.47 50.92
N PRO A 383 33.15 2.58 50.71
CA PRO A 383 32.61 3.74 50.02
C PRO A 383 32.14 3.34 48.63
N LYS A 384 30.87 3.67 48.31
CA LYS A 384 30.28 3.39 47.00
C LYS A 384 31.12 4.10 45.93
N LYS A 385 31.90 3.34 45.16
CA LYS A 385 32.38 3.83 43.87
C LYS A 385 31.16 4.01 42.98
N GLU A 386 30.72 5.24 42.83
CA GLU A 386 29.67 5.59 41.89
C GLU A 386 30.11 5.13 40.50
N ILE A 387 29.33 4.24 39.90
CA ILE A 387 29.49 3.90 38.48
C ILE A 387 29.21 5.21 37.73
N PRO A 388 30.13 5.70 36.88
CA PRO A 388 29.88 6.92 36.13
C PRO A 388 28.66 6.72 35.22
N VAL A 389 27.52 7.27 35.63
CA VAL A 389 26.32 7.29 34.79
C VAL A 389 26.69 8.12 33.56
N PRO A 390 26.58 7.60 32.33
CA PRO A 390 26.87 8.38 31.14
C PRO A 390 26.04 9.67 31.13
N ASP A 391 26.67 10.80 30.82
CA ASP A 391 25.99 12.10 30.83
C ASP A 391 25.02 12.24 29.66
N LEU A 392 23.80 11.72 29.86
CA LEU A 392 22.70 11.76 28.91
C LEU A 392 22.07 13.17 28.75
N SER A 393 22.57 14.20 29.43
CA SER A 393 22.08 15.59 29.27
C SER A 393 22.18 16.10 27.82
N LYS A 394 23.11 15.55 27.03
CA LYS A 394 23.27 15.85 25.60
C LYS A 394 22.37 15.01 24.68
N VAL A 395 21.80 13.93 25.20
CA VAL A 395 20.83 13.07 24.48
C VAL A 395 19.41 13.59 24.68
N TYR A 396 19.10 14.10 25.87
CA TYR A 396 17.82 14.74 26.17
C TYR A 396 17.95 16.26 26.09
N LEU A 397 17.58 16.84 24.94
CA LEU A 397 17.43 18.30 24.77
C LEU A 397 16.25 18.83 25.60
N THR A 398 16.46 19.00 26.91
CA THR A 398 15.52 19.65 27.81
C THR A 398 15.54 21.16 27.58
N TYR A 399 14.60 21.66 26.78
CA TYR A 399 14.35 23.08 26.65
C TYR A 399 14.00 23.69 28.02
N ASN A 400 14.83 24.66 28.46
CA ASN A 400 14.82 25.37 29.74
C ASN A 400 15.34 24.59 30.97
N ASN A 401 16.52 24.98 31.47
CA ASN A 401 16.70 25.16 32.93
C ASN A 401 17.71 26.27 33.36
N GLU A 402 18.14 27.16 32.46
CA GLU A 402 19.12 28.23 32.79
C GLU A 402 18.49 29.62 32.89
N ARG A 403 17.60 29.82 33.88
CA ARG A 403 17.19 31.17 34.34
C ARG A 403 16.95 31.25 35.85
N LEU A 404 17.76 30.57 36.67
CA LEU A 404 17.77 30.78 38.13
C LEU A 404 19.14 30.45 38.77
N GLY A 405 19.88 31.51 39.13
CA GLY A 405 20.82 31.50 40.26
C GLY A 405 22.24 30.95 40.08
N THR A 406 23.20 31.82 39.71
CA THR A 406 24.49 31.96 40.43
C THR A 406 25.06 33.37 40.29
N ALA A 407 24.64 34.29 41.16
CA ALA A 407 25.23 35.62 41.26
C ALA A 407 26.37 35.64 42.30
N ALA A 408 27.53 35.06 41.99
CA ALA A 408 28.68 35.04 42.92
C ALA A 408 30.07 35.00 42.24
N LYS A 409 30.82 36.09 42.41
CA LYS A 409 32.29 36.14 42.53
C LYS A 409 33.15 35.44 41.44
N SER A 410 33.61 36.22 40.46
CA SER A 410 35.04 36.26 40.12
C SER A 410 35.47 37.70 39.80
N ARG A 411 36.46 38.22 40.54
CA ARG A 411 36.92 39.62 40.45
C ARG A 411 38.36 39.65 39.99
N ALA A 412 38.58 39.50 38.67
CA ALA A 412 39.90 39.62 38.06
C ALA A 412 40.16 41.08 37.61
N LYS A 413 41.37 41.58 37.84
CA LYS A 413 41.86 42.85 37.28
C LYS A 413 42.62 42.57 35.99
N SER A 414 42.29 43.27 34.91
CA SER A 414 43.27 43.70 33.90
C SER A 414 42.98 45.15 33.52
N GLY A 415 43.94 45.84 32.92
CA GLY A 415 43.90 47.30 32.79
C GLY A 415 43.89 47.81 31.36
N ARG A 416 43.01 48.78 31.10
CA ARG A 416 43.24 49.99 30.29
C ARG A 416 43.71 49.80 28.83
N ALA A 417 42.77 50.02 27.92
CA ALA A 417 42.99 50.83 26.72
C ALA A 417 41.89 51.91 26.64
N VAL A 418 42.13 53.04 25.96
CA VAL A 418 41.23 54.19 25.86
C VAL A 418 41.25 54.74 24.43
N SER A 419 40.09 54.83 23.78
CA SER A 419 39.76 55.57 22.53
C SER A 419 38.45 54.97 21.98
N SER A 420 37.48 55.70 21.40
CA SER A 420 37.18 57.14 21.36
C SER A 420 35.66 57.34 21.19
N ARG A 421 35.20 58.59 21.11
CA ARG A 421 33.77 58.97 21.19
C ARG A 421 33.29 59.67 19.91
N ALA A 422 32.31 59.08 19.25
CA ALA A 422 31.40 59.74 18.30
C ALA A 422 30.00 59.15 18.56
N SER A 423 29.01 59.88 19.10
CA SER A 423 28.36 61.11 18.62
C SER A 423 27.31 60.81 17.54
N THR A 424 26.05 60.95 17.96
CA THR A 424 24.80 60.74 17.21
C THR A 424 24.57 61.81 16.14
N ALA A 425 23.55 61.58 15.29
CA ALA A 425 22.82 62.55 14.45
C ALA A 425 23.46 62.83 13.06
N VAL A 426 22.72 63.13 11.98
CA VAL A 426 21.26 63.14 11.70
C VAL A 426 21.01 63.19 10.17
N THR A 427 19.73 63.17 9.74
CA THR A 427 19.17 63.51 8.39
C THR A 427 19.44 62.61 7.17
N ASP A 428 18.32 62.37 6.46
CA ASP A 428 18.08 62.39 5.01
C ASP A 428 18.96 61.49 4.10
N HIS A 429 18.38 60.48 3.44
CA HIS A 429 17.39 60.69 2.36
C HIS A 429 16.24 59.68 2.28
#